data_AF-A0A142FLJ4-F1
#
_entry.id   AF-A0A142FLJ4-F1
#
_cell.length_a   1.000
_cell.length_b   1.000
_cell.length_c   1.000
_cell.angle_alpha   90.00
_cell.angle_beta   90.00
_cell.angle_gamma   90.00
#
_symmetry.space_group_name_H-M   'P 1'
#
loop_
_entity.id
_entity.type
_entity.pdbx_description
1 polymer ?
#
loop_
_entity_poly.entity_id
_entity_poly.type
_entity_poly.pdbx_seq_one_letter_code
_entity_poly.pdbx_strand_id
1 'polypeptide(L)'
;MRYSKIIEQHVKRLTERANDKPSPFLDEIRRIHRGVESLETLSANRDPMVTEEAHTARIARSADRLKNESTRAHDRLSNALLSRLGELNNRIKEKSGLVCRAEYAAEIRHAMRLLPEKERFAAFNQALKDGDGELIAAVAEAPSMLSGIPKDMAARQAEALEKQKAGDLVEERQAINESYDEAVAALRSVNSAVDKGFDPARLKEIREAEQRHAEAAQGFDRAFDA
;
A
#
# COMPACT_ATOMS: atom_id res chain seq x y z
N MET A 1 -9.55 -26.50 0.33
CA MET A 1 -8.26 -25.94 -0.12
C MET A 1 -7.69 -25.15 1.05
N ARG A 2 -6.41 -25.31 1.42
CA ARG A 2 -5.79 -24.54 2.52
C ARG A 2 -5.25 -23.21 1.98
N TYR A 3 -6.01 -22.15 2.15
CA TYR A 3 -5.68 -20.78 1.76
C TYR A 3 -4.56 -20.18 2.63
N SER A 4 -4.39 -20.67 3.86
CA SER A 4 -3.24 -20.36 4.74
C SER A 4 -1.91 -20.51 4.02
N LYS A 5 -1.72 -21.62 3.29
CA LYS A 5 -0.49 -21.89 2.51
C LYS A 5 -0.17 -20.83 1.45
N ILE A 6 -1.19 -20.24 0.82
CA ILE A 6 -0.97 -19.18 -0.18
C ILE A 6 -0.45 -17.92 0.51
N ILE A 7 -1.02 -17.58 1.66
CA ILE A 7 -0.60 -16.42 2.45
C ILE A 7 0.77 -16.66 3.07
N GLU A 8 1.08 -17.88 3.49
CA GLU A 8 2.41 -18.28 3.95
C GLU A 8 3.48 -18.02 2.88
N GLN A 9 3.19 -18.29 1.60
CA GLN A 9 4.09 -17.94 0.49
C GLN A 9 4.30 -16.42 0.37
N HIS A 10 3.26 -15.61 0.58
CA HIS A 10 3.39 -14.15 0.62
C HIS A 10 4.24 -13.69 1.82
N VAL A 11 4.01 -14.26 3.02
CA VAL A 11 4.81 -13.98 4.22
C VAL A 11 6.28 -14.32 4.00
N LYS A 12 6.57 -15.47 3.37
CA LYS A 12 7.93 -15.88 3.03
C LYS A 12 8.58 -14.90 2.06
N ARG A 13 7.91 -14.54 0.95
CA ARG A 13 8.43 -13.56 -0.01
C ARG A 13 8.69 -12.19 0.61
N LEU A 14 7.80 -11.72 1.48
CA LEU A 14 7.99 -10.48 2.24
C LEU A 14 9.20 -10.56 3.17
N THR A 15 9.39 -11.71 3.85
CA THR A 15 10.52 -11.91 4.75
C THR A 15 11.84 -11.95 3.99
N GLU A 16 11.90 -12.65 2.85
CA GLU A 16 13.08 -12.72 1.99
C GLU A 16 13.45 -11.33 1.44
N ARG A 17 12.47 -10.54 0.99
CA ARG A 17 12.72 -9.17 0.50
C ARG A 17 13.19 -8.21 1.57
N ALA A 18 12.78 -8.44 2.82
CA ALA A 18 13.11 -7.56 3.91
C ALA A 18 14.62 -7.57 4.24
N ASN A 19 15.37 -8.62 3.86
CA ASN A 19 16.83 -8.72 4.02
C ASN A 19 17.30 -8.20 5.41
N ASP A 20 16.76 -8.79 6.48
CA ASP A 20 16.97 -8.45 7.90
C ASP A 20 16.47 -7.06 8.37
N LYS A 21 15.94 -6.23 7.47
CA LYS A 21 15.26 -4.99 7.85
C LYS A 21 13.83 -5.28 8.28
N PRO A 22 13.29 -4.62 9.32
CA PRO A 22 11.88 -4.76 9.68
C PRO A 22 11.00 -4.19 8.56
N SER A 23 10.18 -5.05 7.93
CA SER A 23 9.17 -4.60 6.97
C SER A 23 7.91 -4.16 7.72
N PRO A 24 7.43 -2.91 7.50
CA PRO A 24 6.22 -2.42 8.16
C PRO A 24 4.95 -3.20 7.75
N PHE A 25 5.03 -3.97 6.67
CA PHE A 25 3.90 -4.73 6.14
C PHE A 25 3.84 -6.16 6.67
N LEU A 26 4.97 -6.72 7.11
CA LEU A 26 5.09 -8.13 7.46
C LEU A 26 4.23 -8.50 8.68
N ASP A 27 4.20 -7.64 9.71
CA ASP A 27 3.41 -7.90 10.92
C ASP A 27 1.91 -7.87 10.65
N GLU A 28 1.48 -7.00 9.74
CA GLU A 28 0.09 -6.91 9.30
C GLU A 28 -0.33 -8.18 8.56
N ILE A 29 0.49 -8.65 7.61
CA ILE A 29 0.21 -9.88 6.88
C ILE A 29 0.27 -11.11 7.79
N ARG A 30 1.19 -11.16 8.76
CA ARG A 30 1.22 -12.23 9.77
C ARG A 30 -0.02 -12.23 10.67
N ARG A 31 -0.59 -11.06 10.98
CA ARG A 31 -1.86 -10.99 11.72
C ARG A 31 -3.02 -11.55 10.89
N ILE A 32 -3.10 -11.17 9.61
CA ILE A 32 -4.13 -11.67 8.69
C ILE A 32 -3.98 -13.18 8.45
N HIS A 33 -2.74 -13.67 8.31
CA HIS A 33 -2.44 -15.10 8.17
C HIS A 33 -3.02 -15.92 9.33
N ARG A 34 -2.77 -15.51 10.58
CA ARG A 34 -3.35 -16.16 11.77
C ARG A 34 -4.88 -16.15 11.77
N GLY A 35 -5.48 -15.09 11.25
CA GLY A 35 -6.93 -15.02 11.06
C GLY A 35 -7.46 -16.07 10.09
N VAL A 36 -6.74 -16.31 8.99
CA VAL A 36 -7.07 -17.37 8.02
C VAL A 36 -6.86 -18.75 8.62
N GLU A 37 -5.75 -19.01 9.31
CA GLU A 37 -5.52 -20.29 10.00
C GLU A 37 -6.61 -20.60 11.03
N SER A 38 -7.04 -19.58 11.78
CA SER A 38 -8.14 -19.70 12.74
C SER A 38 -9.46 -20.07 12.05
N LEU A 39 -9.76 -19.43 10.92
CA LEU A 39 -10.96 -19.72 10.13
C LEU A 39 -10.93 -21.13 9.53
N GLU A 40 -9.78 -21.58 9.02
CA GLU A 40 -9.60 -22.94 8.52
C GLU A 40 -9.76 -23.98 9.62
N THR A 41 -9.16 -23.73 10.79
CA THR A 41 -9.28 -24.61 11.96
C THR A 41 -10.73 -24.70 12.43
N LEU A 42 -11.43 -23.56 12.48
CA LEU A 42 -12.85 -23.50 12.80
C LEU A 42 -13.69 -24.28 11.78
N SER A 43 -13.39 -24.16 10.49
CA SER A 43 -14.10 -24.88 9.44
C SER A 43 -13.82 -26.39 9.44
N ALA A 44 -12.64 -26.82 9.86
CA ALA A 44 -12.26 -28.23 9.88
C ALA A 44 -12.75 -28.96 11.14
N ASN A 45 -12.84 -28.26 12.28
CA ASN A 45 -13.17 -28.86 13.57
C ASN A 45 -14.58 -28.46 14.02
N ARG A 46 -15.57 -29.28 13.63
CA ARG A 46 -16.95 -29.13 14.11
C ARG A 46 -17.09 -29.72 15.52
N ASP A 47 -17.66 -28.93 16.42
CA ASP A 47 -18.07 -29.41 17.73
C ASP A 47 -19.33 -30.30 17.59
N PRO A 48 -19.31 -31.57 18.04
CA PRO A 48 -20.46 -32.47 17.93
C PRO A 48 -21.67 -32.02 18.77
N MET A 49 -21.46 -31.14 19.76
CA MET A 49 -22.54 -30.61 20.60
C MET A 49 -23.28 -29.43 19.95
N VAL A 50 -22.82 -28.96 18.78
CA VAL A 50 -23.36 -27.79 18.09
C VAL A 50 -24.10 -28.22 16.83
N THR A 51 -25.29 -27.63 16.61
CA THR A 51 -26.07 -27.85 15.39
C THR A 51 -25.30 -27.38 14.16
N GLU A 52 -25.63 -27.93 12.99
CA GLU A 52 -24.92 -27.57 11.76
C GLU A 52 -25.10 -26.09 11.42
N GLU A 53 -26.30 -25.57 11.67
CA GLU A 53 -26.69 -24.18 11.46
C GLU A 53 -25.86 -23.25 12.35
N ALA A 54 -25.72 -23.58 13.65
CA ALA A 54 -24.94 -22.78 14.58
C ALA A 54 -23.43 -22.83 14.26
N HIS A 55 -22.91 -23.98 13.83
CA HIS A 55 -21.53 -24.08 13.35
C HIS A 55 -21.29 -23.22 12.09
N THR A 56 -22.18 -23.33 11.11
CA THR A 56 -22.12 -22.53 9.87
C THR A 56 -22.20 -21.03 10.19
N ALA A 57 -23.07 -20.62 11.10
CA ALA A 57 -23.19 -19.23 11.54
C ALA A 57 -21.94 -18.72 12.28
N ARG A 58 -21.27 -19.58 13.05
CA ARG A 58 -20.00 -19.23 13.71
C ARG A 58 -18.87 -19.02 12.70
N ILE A 59 -18.81 -19.86 11.66
CA ILE A 59 -17.88 -19.70 10.54
C ILE A 59 -18.17 -18.39 9.81
N ALA A 60 -19.44 -18.13 9.47
CA ALA A 60 -19.90 -16.92 8.80
C ALA A 60 -19.43 -15.65 9.49
N ARG A 61 -19.71 -15.54 10.79
CA ARG A 61 -19.29 -14.40 11.61
C ARG A 61 -17.77 -14.25 11.71
N SER A 62 -17.04 -15.35 11.61
CA SER A 62 -15.57 -15.32 11.65
C SER A 62 -14.98 -14.89 10.31
N ALA A 63 -15.58 -15.34 9.20
CA ALA A 63 -15.25 -14.90 7.85
C ALA A 63 -15.52 -13.40 7.66
N ASP A 64 -16.65 -12.89 8.14
CA ASP A 64 -16.99 -11.45 8.08
C ASP A 64 -16.02 -10.59 8.90
N ARG A 65 -15.68 -11.05 10.11
CA ARG A 65 -14.67 -10.38 10.93
C ARG A 65 -13.31 -10.34 10.22
N LEU A 66 -12.90 -11.44 9.59
CA LEU A 66 -11.66 -11.50 8.82
C LEU A 66 -11.70 -10.56 7.60
N LYS A 67 -12.83 -10.49 6.88
CA LYS A 67 -13.01 -9.58 5.75
C LYS A 67 -12.89 -8.11 6.18
N ASN A 68 -13.55 -7.74 7.27
CA ASN A 68 -13.44 -6.39 7.84
C ASN A 68 -12.03 -6.08 8.32
N GLU A 69 -11.34 -7.05 8.93
CA GLU A 69 -9.95 -6.90 9.36
C GLU A 69 -8.99 -6.76 8.17
N SER A 70 -9.23 -7.47 7.07
CA SER A 70 -8.51 -7.37 5.80
C SER A 70 -8.66 -5.97 5.18
N THR A 71 -9.87 -5.39 5.17
CA THR A 71 -10.09 -4.01 4.72
C THR A 71 -9.34 -3.01 5.58
N ARG A 72 -9.44 -3.11 6.91
CA ARG A 72 -8.69 -2.23 7.82
C ARG A 72 -7.18 -2.40 7.66
N ALA A 73 -6.72 -3.61 7.35
CA ALA A 73 -5.32 -3.89 7.11
C ALA A 73 -4.84 -3.19 5.85
N HIS A 74 -5.62 -3.22 4.77
CA HIS A 74 -5.32 -2.46 3.57
C HIS A 74 -5.13 -0.96 3.87
N ASP A 75 -6.04 -0.35 4.61
CA ASP A 75 -5.93 1.08 4.96
C ASP A 75 -4.66 1.39 5.78
N ARG A 76 -4.32 0.53 6.74
CA ARG A 76 -3.08 0.66 7.53
C ARG A 76 -1.83 0.51 6.65
N LEU A 77 -1.81 -0.45 5.74
CA LEU A 77 -0.70 -0.63 4.79
C LEU A 77 -0.53 0.59 3.89
N SER A 78 -1.64 1.13 3.35
CA SER A 78 -1.60 2.31 2.49
C SER A 78 -1.08 3.55 3.24
N ASN A 79 -1.53 3.76 4.48
CA ASN A 79 -1.03 4.86 5.32
C ASN A 79 0.46 4.70 5.65
N ALA A 80 0.90 3.48 6.00
CA ALA A 80 2.30 3.19 6.26
C ALA A 80 3.18 3.43 5.02
N LEU A 81 2.71 3.03 3.83
CA LEU A 81 3.38 3.30 2.56
C LEU A 81 3.50 4.81 2.31
N LEU A 82 2.41 5.57 2.41
CA LEU A 82 2.42 7.01 2.15
C LEU A 82 3.37 7.75 3.09
N SER A 83 3.33 7.43 4.38
CA SER A 83 4.26 8.00 5.37
C SER A 83 5.71 7.70 5.00
N ARG A 84 6.01 6.43 4.70
CA ARG A 84 7.39 6.01 4.43
C ARG A 84 7.93 6.55 3.11
N LEU A 85 7.10 6.61 2.07
CA LEU A 85 7.46 7.22 0.79
C LEU A 85 7.68 8.72 0.93
N GLY A 86 6.88 9.41 1.75
CA GLY A 86 7.09 10.82 2.07
C GLY A 86 8.46 11.08 2.69
N GLU A 87 8.80 10.33 3.74
CA GLU A 87 10.13 10.38 4.39
C GLU A 87 11.27 10.09 3.41
N LEU A 88 11.14 9.03 2.60
CA LEU A 88 12.19 8.65 1.65
C LEU A 88 12.35 9.67 0.53
N ASN A 89 11.26 10.19 -0.03
CA ASN A 89 11.35 11.21 -1.06
C ASN A 89 12.01 12.49 -0.54
N ASN A 90 11.76 12.88 0.71
CA ASN A 90 12.46 14.01 1.33
C ASN A 90 13.96 13.73 1.47
N ARG A 91 14.34 12.56 2.00
CA ARG A 91 15.75 12.15 2.12
C ARG A 91 16.45 12.06 0.75
N ILE A 92 15.75 11.59 -0.29
CA ILE A 92 16.25 11.53 -1.67
C ILE A 92 16.49 12.95 -2.19
N LYS A 93 15.54 13.87 -2.01
CA LYS A 93 15.68 15.28 -2.43
C LYS A 93 16.85 15.96 -1.72
N GLU A 94 16.96 15.79 -0.41
CA GLU A 94 18.06 16.33 0.39
C GLU A 94 19.41 15.79 -0.07
N LYS A 95 19.53 14.47 -0.24
CA LYS A 95 20.79 13.81 -0.64
C LYS A 95 21.19 14.11 -2.09
N SER A 96 20.21 14.27 -2.99
CA SER A 96 20.45 14.62 -4.39
C SER A 96 20.68 16.12 -4.62
N GLY A 97 20.32 16.96 -3.65
CA GLY A 97 20.36 18.41 -3.80
C GLY A 97 19.23 18.97 -4.68
N LEU A 98 18.20 18.17 -4.96
CA LEU A 98 16.99 18.59 -5.69
C LEU A 98 16.08 19.44 -4.80
N VAL A 99 16.63 20.53 -4.28
CA VAL A 99 15.94 21.50 -3.42
C VAL A 99 15.81 22.78 -4.20
N CYS A 100 14.59 23.09 -4.64
CA CYS A 100 14.31 24.35 -5.31
C CYS A 100 14.24 25.47 -4.27
N ARG A 101 15.22 26.38 -4.28
CA ARG A 101 15.15 27.61 -3.47
C ARG A 101 14.28 28.62 -4.19
N ALA A 102 13.18 29.01 -3.56
CA ALA A 102 12.21 29.93 -4.15
C ALA A 102 12.84 31.28 -4.55
N GLU A 103 13.90 31.69 -3.87
CA GLU A 103 14.62 32.96 -4.04
C GLU A 103 15.24 33.13 -5.43
N TYR A 104 15.74 32.06 -6.05
CA TYR A 104 16.45 32.13 -7.35
C TYR A 104 15.79 31.31 -8.45
N ALA A 105 14.71 30.59 -8.14
CA ALA A 105 14.07 29.67 -9.07
C ALA A 105 13.53 30.39 -10.32
N ALA A 106 13.00 31.61 -10.18
CA ALA A 106 12.48 32.37 -11.31
C ALA A 106 13.60 32.85 -12.25
N GLU A 107 14.71 33.31 -11.66
CA GLU A 107 15.91 33.81 -12.32
C GLU A 107 16.62 32.70 -13.08
N ILE A 108 16.79 31.53 -12.46
CA ILE A 108 17.35 30.33 -13.11
C ILE A 108 16.52 29.96 -14.34
N ARG A 109 15.19 29.90 -14.19
CA ARG A 109 14.29 29.58 -15.31
C ARG A 109 14.34 30.62 -16.41
N HIS A 110 14.38 31.90 -16.06
CA HIS A 110 14.47 32.99 -17.01
C HIS A 110 15.80 32.93 -17.79
N ALA A 111 16.91 32.73 -17.09
CA ALA A 111 18.23 32.55 -17.70
C ALA A 111 18.24 31.38 -18.68
N MET A 112 17.71 30.22 -18.29
CA MET A 112 17.54 29.06 -19.18
C MET A 112 16.66 29.40 -20.38
N ARG A 113 15.59 30.19 -20.18
CA ARG A 113 14.67 30.56 -21.27
C ARG A 113 15.32 31.41 -22.35
N LEU A 114 16.25 32.28 -21.97
CA LEU A 114 16.96 33.19 -22.86
C LEU A 114 18.02 32.49 -23.73
N LEU A 115 18.50 31.31 -23.33
CA LEU A 115 19.47 30.54 -24.10
C LEU A 115 18.86 30.00 -25.40
N PRO A 116 19.61 29.98 -26.53
CA PRO A 116 19.21 29.22 -27.71
C PRO A 116 18.92 27.76 -27.35
N GLU A 117 17.96 27.13 -28.03
CA GLU A 117 17.48 25.77 -27.71
C GLU A 117 18.63 24.75 -27.53
N LYS A 118 19.60 24.74 -28.45
CA LYS A 118 20.76 23.85 -28.39
C LYS A 118 21.64 24.09 -27.15
N GLU A 119 21.91 25.35 -26.83
CA GLU A 119 22.72 25.74 -25.67
C GLU A 119 22.01 25.46 -24.35
N ARG A 120 20.68 25.65 -24.35
CA ARG A 120 19.82 25.35 -23.21
C ARG A 120 19.83 23.86 -22.85
N PHE A 121 19.71 22.98 -23.84
CA PHE A 121 19.83 21.54 -23.61
C PHE A 121 21.24 21.14 -23.19
N ALA A 122 22.27 21.77 -23.76
CA ALA A 122 23.65 21.54 -23.35
C ALA A 122 23.89 21.96 -21.89
N ALA A 123 23.41 23.14 -21.49
CA ALA A 123 23.48 23.64 -20.12
C ALA A 123 22.73 22.73 -19.14
N PHE A 124 21.54 22.26 -19.51
CA PHE A 124 20.76 21.34 -18.68
C PHE A 124 21.48 19.98 -18.50
N ASN A 125 22.01 19.40 -19.58
CA ASN A 125 22.83 18.19 -19.50
C ASN A 125 24.11 18.39 -18.69
N GLN A 126 24.71 19.58 -18.76
CA GLN A 126 25.89 19.92 -17.98
C GLN A 126 25.57 20.01 -16.48
N ALA A 127 24.43 20.60 -16.12
CA ALA A 127 23.94 20.64 -14.75
C ALA A 127 23.81 19.23 -14.14
N LEU A 128 23.35 18.23 -14.91
CA LEU A 128 23.32 16.84 -14.45
C LEU A 128 24.72 16.28 -14.18
N LYS A 129 25.68 16.54 -15.08
CA LYS A 129 27.07 16.08 -14.91
C LYS A 129 27.74 16.70 -13.69
N ASP A 130 27.50 17.99 -13.48
CA ASP A 130 28.04 18.75 -12.35
C ASP A 130 27.29 18.46 -11.05
N GLY A 131 26.12 17.81 -11.15
CA GLY A 131 25.25 17.52 -10.03
C GLY A 131 24.57 18.77 -9.46
N ASP A 132 24.31 19.77 -10.28
CA ASP A 132 23.59 21.00 -9.92
C ASP A 132 22.09 20.71 -9.75
N GLY A 133 21.74 20.24 -8.55
CA GLY A 133 20.38 19.89 -8.19
C GLY A 133 19.44 21.10 -8.07
N GLU A 134 19.98 22.30 -7.81
CA GLU A 134 19.17 23.51 -7.67
C GLU A 134 18.64 23.95 -9.04
N LEU A 135 19.50 23.95 -10.07
CA LEU A 135 19.08 24.22 -11.45
C LEU A 135 18.09 23.16 -11.93
N ILE A 136 18.39 21.87 -11.70
CA ILE A 136 17.51 20.77 -12.12
C ILE A 136 16.15 20.86 -11.44
N ALA A 137 16.10 21.12 -10.13
CA ALA A 137 14.86 21.27 -9.39
C ALA A 137 14.05 22.48 -9.89
N ALA A 138 14.69 23.64 -10.07
CA ALA A 138 14.03 24.85 -10.56
C ALA A 138 13.38 24.65 -11.93
N VAL A 139 14.03 23.90 -12.83
CA VAL A 139 13.51 23.56 -14.17
C VAL A 139 12.43 22.49 -14.10
N ALA A 140 12.60 21.43 -13.28
CA ALA A 140 11.67 20.31 -13.20
C ALA A 140 10.32 20.66 -12.56
N GLU A 141 10.31 21.58 -11.60
CA GLU A 141 9.07 22.01 -10.93
C GLU A 141 8.25 23.01 -11.76
N ALA A 142 8.81 23.55 -12.84
CA ALA A 142 8.14 24.57 -13.63
C ALA A 142 7.48 24.04 -14.92
N PRO A 143 6.39 24.71 -15.36
CA PRO A 143 5.85 24.53 -16.71
C PRO A 143 6.92 24.72 -17.79
N SER A 144 6.89 23.88 -18.83
CA SER A 144 7.87 23.92 -19.94
C SER A 144 7.97 25.28 -20.61
N MET A 145 6.90 26.08 -20.66
CA MET A 145 6.94 27.43 -21.24
C MET A 145 7.82 28.43 -20.46
N LEU A 146 8.12 28.16 -19.18
CA LEU A 146 8.92 29.06 -18.33
C LEU A 146 10.42 28.80 -18.42
N SER A 147 10.84 27.54 -18.56
CA SER A 147 12.24 27.14 -18.75
C SER A 147 12.60 26.91 -20.23
N GLY A 148 11.61 26.58 -21.05
CA GLY A 148 11.74 25.99 -22.39
C GLY A 148 12.43 24.63 -22.42
N ILE A 149 12.37 23.90 -21.31
CA ILE A 149 12.73 22.47 -21.26
C ILE A 149 11.43 21.65 -21.21
N PRO A 150 11.25 20.63 -22.07
CA PRO A 150 10.12 19.71 -22.00
C PRO A 150 10.04 19.00 -20.64
N LYS A 151 8.84 18.86 -20.09
CA LYS A 151 8.61 18.29 -18.75
C LYS A 151 9.19 16.88 -18.60
N ASP A 152 9.06 16.05 -19.62
CA ASP A 152 9.58 14.68 -19.60
C ASP A 152 11.12 14.65 -19.55
N MET A 153 11.78 15.59 -20.22
CA MET A 153 13.24 15.71 -20.16
C MET A 153 13.69 16.15 -18.76
N ALA A 154 13.00 17.14 -18.18
CA ALA A 154 13.30 17.61 -16.83
C ALA A 154 13.10 16.53 -15.78
N ALA A 155 11.99 15.77 -15.86
CA ALA A 155 11.73 14.64 -14.98
C ALA A 155 12.80 13.54 -15.10
N ARG A 156 13.22 13.20 -16.32
CA ARG A 156 14.30 12.21 -16.55
C ARG A 156 15.63 12.64 -15.96
N GLN A 157 15.99 13.92 -16.07
CA GLN A 157 17.23 14.41 -15.48
C GLN A 157 17.17 14.47 -13.95
N ALA A 158 16.04 14.86 -13.37
CA ALA A 158 15.83 14.77 -11.93
C ALA A 158 15.98 13.32 -11.45
N GLU A 159 15.33 12.35 -12.10
CA GLU A 159 15.46 10.92 -11.77
C GLU A 159 16.90 10.42 -11.94
N ALA A 160 17.61 10.85 -12.99
CA ALA A 160 19.02 10.51 -13.18
C ALA A 160 19.90 11.04 -12.04
N LEU A 161 19.65 12.27 -11.58
CA LEU A 161 20.36 12.86 -10.45
C LEU A 161 20.03 12.16 -9.14
N GLU A 162 18.77 11.79 -8.90
CA GLU A 162 18.36 10.96 -7.78
C GLU A 162 19.16 9.65 -7.75
N LYS A 163 19.25 8.94 -8.88
CA LYS A 163 20.01 7.69 -8.98
C LYS A 163 21.51 7.90 -8.77
N GLN A 164 22.07 8.96 -9.33
CA GLN A 164 23.50 9.27 -9.23
C GLN A 164 23.93 9.58 -7.79
N LYS A 165 23.12 10.35 -7.04
CA LYS A 165 23.50 10.85 -5.71
C LYS A 165 22.84 10.10 -4.54
N ALA A 166 21.69 9.49 -4.75
CA ALA A 166 20.87 8.85 -3.73
C ALA A 166 20.42 7.43 -4.13
N GLY A 167 21.25 6.70 -4.89
CA GLY A 167 20.92 5.38 -5.43
C GLY A 167 20.45 4.36 -4.38
N ASP A 168 21.08 4.33 -3.22
CA ASP A 168 20.69 3.51 -2.07
C ASP A 168 19.27 3.79 -1.58
N LEU A 169 18.87 5.07 -1.53
CA LEU A 169 17.52 5.47 -1.12
C LEU A 169 16.49 5.21 -2.23
N VAL A 170 16.89 5.35 -3.49
CA VAL A 170 16.05 4.99 -4.65
C VAL A 170 15.78 3.49 -4.67
N GLU A 171 16.78 2.67 -4.38
CA GLU A 171 16.64 1.22 -4.21
C GLU A 171 15.74 0.90 -3.01
N GLU A 172 15.90 1.59 -1.87
CA GLU A 172 15.02 1.43 -0.71
C GLU A 172 13.56 1.76 -1.05
N ARG A 173 13.31 2.86 -1.78
CA ARG A 173 11.99 3.26 -2.27
C ARG A 173 11.36 2.18 -3.14
N GLN A 174 12.13 1.60 -4.06
CA GLN A 174 11.66 0.52 -4.93
C GLN A 174 11.32 -0.74 -4.13
N ALA A 175 12.19 -1.15 -3.21
CA ALA A 175 11.97 -2.32 -2.36
C ALA A 175 10.70 -2.19 -1.49
N ILE A 176 10.39 -0.98 -1.01
CA ILE A 176 9.16 -0.71 -0.26
C ILE A 176 7.92 -0.83 -1.14
N ASN A 177 7.93 -0.29 -2.36
CA ASN A 177 6.81 -0.44 -3.29
C ASN A 177 6.54 -1.91 -3.60
N GLU A 178 7.58 -2.68 -3.91
CA GLU A 178 7.46 -4.11 -4.18
C GLU A 178 6.93 -4.90 -2.98
N SER A 179 7.37 -4.53 -1.77
CA SER A 179 6.87 -5.14 -0.53
C SER A 179 5.40 -4.79 -0.28
N TYR A 180 4.97 -3.58 -0.60
CA TYR A 180 3.57 -3.17 -0.51
C TYR A 180 2.69 -3.95 -1.49
N ASP A 181 3.10 -4.06 -2.76
CA ASP A 181 2.36 -4.82 -3.78
C ASP A 181 2.17 -6.28 -3.39
N GLU A 182 3.21 -6.89 -2.81
CA GLU A 182 3.17 -8.25 -2.29
C GLU A 182 2.20 -8.39 -1.10
N ALA A 183 2.18 -7.42 -0.19
CA ALA A 183 1.24 -7.38 0.92
C ALA A 183 -0.22 -7.21 0.45
N VAL A 184 -0.46 -6.33 -0.53
CA VAL A 184 -1.79 -6.16 -1.15
C VAL A 184 -2.23 -7.43 -1.86
N ALA A 185 -1.32 -8.13 -2.55
CA ALA A 185 -1.61 -9.42 -3.18
C ALA A 185 -2.02 -10.47 -2.13
N ALA A 186 -1.37 -10.49 -0.96
CA ALA A 186 -1.76 -11.36 0.15
C ALA A 186 -3.19 -11.06 0.65
N LEU A 187 -3.55 -9.79 0.82
CA LEU A 187 -4.91 -9.39 1.21
C LEU A 187 -5.96 -9.77 0.16
N ARG A 188 -5.65 -9.65 -1.13
CA ARG A 188 -6.53 -10.12 -2.21
C ARG A 188 -6.74 -11.64 -2.14
N SER A 189 -5.69 -12.40 -1.86
CA SER A 189 -5.79 -13.85 -1.65
C SER A 189 -6.69 -14.20 -0.47
N VAL A 190 -6.63 -13.44 0.63
CA VAL A 190 -7.51 -13.60 1.80
C VAL A 190 -8.97 -13.34 1.43
N ASN A 191 -9.25 -12.23 0.74
CA ASN A 191 -10.62 -11.89 0.36
C ASN A 191 -11.20 -12.93 -0.61
N SER A 192 -10.39 -13.39 -1.57
CA SER A 192 -10.74 -14.49 -2.48
C SER A 192 -11.00 -15.81 -1.73
N ALA A 193 -10.20 -16.11 -0.70
CA ALA A 193 -10.39 -17.28 0.15
C ALA A 193 -11.71 -17.22 0.93
N VAL A 194 -12.05 -16.05 1.48
CA VAL A 194 -13.32 -15.83 2.19
C VAL A 194 -14.49 -15.95 1.22
N ASP A 195 -14.42 -15.29 0.06
CA ASP A 195 -15.53 -15.26 -0.90
C ASP A 195 -15.75 -16.62 -1.60
N LYS A 196 -14.70 -17.43 -1.81
CA LYS A 196 -14.80 -18.78 -2.40
C LYS A 196 -15.04 -19.89 -1.38
N GLY A 197 -14.52 -19.71 -0.17
CA GLY A 197 -14.63 -20.69 0.91
C GLY A 197 -16.03 -20.78 1.48
N PHE A 198 -16.83 -19.73 1.33
CA PHE A 198 -18.15 -19.62 1.92
C PHE A 198 -19.13 -19.03 0.91
N ASP A 199 -20.23 -19.74 0.66
CA ASP A 199 -21.29 -19.27 -0.24
C ASP A 199 -21.85 -17.94 0.28
N PRO A 200 -21.65 -16.82 -0.42
CA PRO A 200 -22.11 -15.51 0.02
C PRO A 200 -23.63 -15.45 0.21
N ALA A 201 -24.40 -16.23 -0.55
CA ALA A 201 -25.85 -16.30 -0.41
C ALA A 201 -26.23 -16.98 0.91
N ARG A 202 -25.64 -18.14 1.20
CA ARG A 202 -25.87 -18.87 2.46
C ARG A 202 -25.42 -18.06 3.68
N LEU A 203 -24.30 -17.33 3.57
CA LEU A 203 -23.86 -16.40 4.61
C LEU A 203 -24.88 -15.30 4.87
N LYS A 204 -25.43 -14.72 3.80
CA LYS A 204 -26.46 -13.67 3.90
C LYS A 204 -27.75 -14.19 4.53
N GLU A 205 -28.22 -15.37 4.11
CA GLU A 205 -29.41 -16.01 4.68
C GLU A 205 -29.26 -16.28 6.18
N ILE A 206 -28.09 -16.75 6.60
CA ILE A 206 -27.80 -16.97 8.03
C ILE A 206 -27.85 -15.66 8.81
N ARG A 207 -27.30 -14.55 8.27
CA ARG A 207 -27.39 -13.23 8.92
C ARG A 207 -28.83 -12.77 9.06
N GLU A 208 -29.63 -12.91 8.00
CA GLU A 208 -31.05 -12.52 8.02
C GLU A 208 -31.87 -13.40 8.99
N ALA A 209 -31.51 -14.67 9.16
CA ALA A 209 -32.10 -15.52 10.18
C ALA A 209 -31.70 -15.10 11.61
N GLU A 210 -30.41 -14.87 11.87
CA GLU A 210 -29.93 -14.42 13.19
C GLU A 210 -30.54 -13.06 13.58
N GLN A 211 -30.64 -12.13 12.63
CA GLN A 211 -31.24 -10.82 12.87
C GLN A 211 -32.72 -10.93 13.20
N ARG A 212 -33.50 -11.75 12.47
CA ARG A 212 -34.90 -12.03 12.79
C ARG A 212 -35.06 -12.64 14.19
N HIS A 213 -34.17 -13.55 14.58
CA HIS A 213 -34.19 -14.15 15.92
C HIS A 213 -33.87 -13.12 17.01
N ALA A 214 -32.89 -12.25 16.80
CA ALA A 214 -32.53 -11.19 17.74
C ALA A 214 -33.67 -10.16 17.92
N GLU A 215 -34.32 -9.76 16.82
CA GLU A 215 -35.48 -8.87 16.84
C GLU A 215 -36.68 -9.52 17.57
N ALA A 216 -36.93 -10.81 17.34
CA ALA A 216 -37.98 -11.55 18.04
C ALA A 216 -37.72 -11.68 19.56
N ALA A 217 -36.47 -11.93 19.97
CA ALA A 217 -36.09 -11.99 21.38
C ALA A 217 -36.27 -10.64 22.08
N GLN A 218 -35.83 -9.55 21.45
CA GLN A 218 -36.04 -8.19 21.98
C GLN A 218 -37.53 -7.82 22.07
N GLY A 219 -38.34 -8.28 21.12
CA GLY A 219 -39.80 -8.11 21.16
C GLY A 219 -40.45 -8.88 22.31
N PHE A 220 -39.97 -10.10 22.59
CA PHE A 220 -40.45 -10.91 23.71
C PHE A 220 -40.11 -10.27 25.06
N ASP A 221 -38.86 -9.85 25.28
CA ASP A 221 -38.44 -9.23 26.55
C ASP A 221 -39.25 -7.95 26.83
N ARG A 222 -39.47 -7.10 25.82
CA ARG A 222 -40.31 -5.88 25.95
C ARG A 222 -41.77 -6.17 26.24
N ALA A 223 -42.30 -7.32 25.82
CA ALA A 223 -43.70 -7.69 26.07
C ALA A 223 -43.93 -8.24 27.49
N PHE A 224 -42.87 -8.67 28.18
CA PHE A 224 -42.93 -9.15 29.56
C PHE A 224 -42.56 -8.08 30.60
N ASP A 225 -41.88 -7.01 30.19
CA ASP A 225 -41.55 -5.86 31.03
C ASP A 225 -42.63 -4.74 31.05
N ALA A 226 -43.71 -4.89 30.27
CA ALA A 226 -44.84 -3.94 30.16
C ALA A 226 -46.11 -4.45 30.85
#